data_AF-A0A7C3Q2N1-F1
#
_entry.id   AF-A0A7C3Q2N1-F1
#
_cell.length_a   1.000
_cell.length_b   1.000
_cell.length_c   1.000
_cell.angle_alpha   90.00
_cell.angle_beta   90.00
_cell.angle_gamma   90.00
#
_symmetry.space_group_name_H-M   'P 1'
#
loop_
_entity.id
_entity.type
_entity.pdbx_description
1 polymer ?
#
loop_
_entity_poly.entity_id
_entity_poly.type
_entity_poly.pdbx_seq_one_letter_code
_entity_poly.pdbx_strand_id
1 'polypeptide(L)'
;MKVKKAFTLEELAFMQDGRLFDRKEEITQRIQGLLSELQQSLKIHIKPEELCAPENTDFVQGQLVRGERFHNRPYVYLDFPKVFSRQAMFTYRSFFWWGWDFVFAWILSGSYLDLYKKNLINHLDRVAGRGFYLSLASDPWEWRKASPDT
;
A
#
# COMPACT_ATOMS: atom_id res chain seq x y z
N MET A 1 -41.16 -21.48 -21.86
CA MET A 1 -39.87 -21.42 -21.14
C MET A 1 -39.25 -20.05 -21.43
N LYS A 2 -39.27 -19.10 -20.47
CA LYS A 2 -38.66 -17.78 -20.67
C LYS A 2 -37.14 -17.93 -20.53
N VAL A 3 -36.40 -17.72 -21.61
CA VAL A 3 -34.94 -17.62 -21.57
C VAL A 3 -34.59 -16.37 -20.76
N LYS A 4 -34.06 -16.56 -19.54
CA LYS A 4 -33.43 -15.47 -18.79
C LYS A 4 -32.18 -15.09 -19.56
N LYS A 5 -32.12 -13.87 -20.10
CA LYS A 5 -30.85 -13.35 -20.66
C LYS A 5 -29.87 -13.20 -19.50
N ALA A 6 -28.69 -13.82 -19.63
CA ALA A 6 -27.66 -13.83 -18.59
C ALA A 6 -27.03 -12.44 -18.37
N PHE A 7 -27.04 -11.60 -19.41
CA PHE A 7 -26.46 -10.25 -19.40
C PHE A 7 -27.38 -9.26 -20.12
N THR A 8 -27.28 -8.00 -19.70
CA THR A 8 -27.86 -6.82 -20.33
C THR A 8 -27.06 -6.41 -21.57
N LEU A 9 -27.66 -5.58 -22.44
CA LEU A 9 -26.94 -5.03 -23.60
C LEU A 9 -25.77 -4.12 -23.19
N GLU A 10 -25.91 -3.40 -22.07
CA GLU A 10 -24.86 -2.57 -21.50
C GLU A 10 -23.68 -3.41 -21.02
N GLU A 11 -23.94 -4.50 -20.28
CA GLU A 11 -22.89 -5.43 -19.85
C GLU A 11 -22.16 -6.05 -21.05
N LEU A 12 -22.88 -6.44 -22.10
CA LEU A 12 -22.27 -6.97 -23.33
C LEU A 12 -21.42 -5.92 -24.05
N ALA A 13 -21.88 -4.67 -24.12
CA ALA A 13 -21.11 -3.58 -24.70
C ALA A 13 -19.85 -3.29 -23.86
N PHE A 14 -19.97 -3.30 -22.54
CA PHE A 14 -18.84 -3.11 -21.63
C PHE A 14 -17.80 -4.23 -21.76
N MET A 15 -18.23 -5.49 -21.85
CA MET A 15 -17.35 -6.65 -22.08
C MET A 15 -16.59 -6.57 -23.42
N GLN A 16 -17.14 -5.86 -24.41
CA GLN A 16 -16.53 -5.67 -25.72
C GLN A 16 -15.63 -4.43 -25.80
N ASP A 17 -15.70 -3.51 -24.83
CA ASP A 17 -14.87 -2.30 -24.83
C ASP A 17 -13.47 -2.57 -24.25
N GLY A 18 -12.56 -3.01 -25.11
CA GLY A 18 -11.16 -3.25 -24.76
C GLY A 18 -10.38 -2.00 -24.31
N ARG A 19 -10.82 -0.80 -24.71
CA ARG A 19 -10.06 0.45 -24.49
C ARG A 19 -9.90 0.77 -23.01
N LEU A 20 -10.86 0.37 -22.18
CA LEU A 20 -10.78 0.56 -20.74
C LEU A 20 -9.66 -0.30 -20.13
N PHE A 21 -9.50 -1.53 -20.61
CA PHE A 21 -8.45 -2.44 -20.17
C PHE A 21 -7.07 -1.95 -20.64
N ASP A 22 -6.97 -1.50 -21.89
CA ASP A 22 -5.73 -0.95 -22.44
C ASP A 22 -5.26 0.28 -21.66
N ARG A 23 -6.17 1.23 -21.42
CA ARG A 23 -5.85 2.44 -20.63
C ARG A 23 -5.48 2.11 -19.18
N LYS A 24 -6.19 1.16 -18.57
CA LYS A 24 -5.87 0.70 -17.21
C LYS A 24 -4.47 0.11 -17.16
N GLU A 25 -4.11 -0.72 -18.15
CA GLU A 25 -2.77 -1.31 -18.25
C GLU A 25 -1.70 -0.22 -18.39
N GLU A 26 -1.89 0.72 -19.32
CA GLU A 26 -0.97 1.82 -19.56
C GLU A 26 -0.71 2.64 -18.29
N ILE A 27 -1.78 3.04 -17.60
CA ILE A 27 -1.66 3.81 -16.34
C ILE A 27 -1.00 2.96 -15.26
N THR A 28 -1.33 1.67 -15.16
CA THR A 28 -0.72 0.77 -14.17
C THR A 28 0.79 0.66 -14.39
N GLN A 29 1.25 0.56 -15.63
CA GLN A 29 2.69 0.55 -15.95
C GLN A 29 3.37 1.86 -15.60
N ARG A 30 2.72 3.01 -15.87
CA ARG A 30 3.24 4.33 -15.46
C ARG A 30 3.38 4.43 -13.94
N ILE A 31 2.39 3.96 -13.19
CA ILE A 31 2.45 3.93 -11.71
C ILE A 31 3.57 3.01 -11.23
N GLN A 32 3.76 1.83 -11.83
CA GLN A 32 4.89 0.96 -11.51
C GLN A 32 6.24 1.64 -11.77
N GLY A 33 6.35 2.40 -12.86
CA GLY A 33 7.52 3.24 -13.16
C GLY A 33 7.78 4.28 -12.07
N LEU A 34 6.77 5.06 -11.69
CA LEU A 34 6.88 6.07 -10.63
C LEU A 34 7.27 5.45 -9.27
N LEU A 35 6.71 4.30 -8.92
CA LEU A 35 7.09 3.58 -7.70
C LEU A 35 8.52 3.05 -7.78
N SER A 36 8.99 2.64 -8.96
CA SER A 36 10.38 2.20 -9.15
C SER A 36 11.35 3.38 -9.02
N GLU A 37 11.02 4.54 -9.58
CA GLU A 37 11.79 5.78 -9.42
C GLU A 37 11.82 6.24 -7.96
N LEU A 38 10.67 6.19 -7.28
CA LEU A 38 10.59 6.45 -5.84
C LEU A 38 11.54 5.53 -5.08
N GLN A 39 11.57 4.24 -5.38
CA GLN A 39 12.50 3.32 -4.75
C GLN A 39 13.96 3.74 -4.94
N GLN A 40 14.35 4.15 -6.15
CA GLN A 40 15.71 4.61 -6.43
C GLN A 40 16.04 5.89 -5.65
N SER A 41 15.10 6.84 -5.57
CA SER A 41 15.27 8.04 -4.76
C SER A 41 15.42 7.69 -3.27
N LEU A 42 14.57 6.80 -2.74
CA LEU A 42 14.66 6.34 -1.36
C LEU A 42 16.00 5.65 -1.07
N LYS A 43 16.57 4.86 -1.99
CA LYS A 43 17.91 4.25 -1.81
C LYS A 43 19.02 5.27 -1.61
N ILE A 44 18.92 6.44 -2.27
CA ILE A 44 19.91 7.50 -2.17
C ILE A 44 19.79 8.26 -0.85
N HIS A 45 18.55 8.47 -0.38
CA HIS A 45 18.27 9.33 0.76
C HIS A 45 18.08 8.59 2.09
N ILE A 46 17.71 7.31 2.08
CA ILE A 46 17.57 6.50 3.28
C ILE A 46 18.92 5.91 3.63
N LYS A 47 19.45 6.33 4.78
CA LYS A 47 20.64 5.74 5.39
C LYS A 47 20.22 4.69 6.43
N PRO A 48 20.56 3.41 6.24
CA PRO A 48 20.21 2.35 7.18
C PRO A 48 20.61 2.65 8.62
N GLU A 49 21.74 3.33 8.83
CA GLU A 49 22.25 3.74 10.13
C GLU A 49 21.46 4.88 10.81
N GLU A 50 20.74 5.68 10.03
CA GLU A 50 19.88 6.75 10.55
C GLU A 50 18.46 6.24 10.82
N LEU A 51 18.04 5.16 10.15
CA LEU A 51 16.82 4.46 10.51
C LEU A 51 17.10 3.50 11.67
N CYS A 52 16.33 3.58 12.75
CA CYS A 52 16.29 2.54 13.77
C CYS A 52 15.59 1.27 13.24
N ALA A 53 15.91 0.80 12.03
CA ALA A 53 15.28 -0.35 11.39
C ALA A 53 15.74 -1.67 12.02
N PRO A 54 14.92 -2.73 11.95
CA PRO A 54 15.34 -4.05 12.43
C PRO A 54 16.55 -4.60 11.68
N GLU A 55 17.27 -5.53 12.31
CA GLU A 55 18.30 -6.32 11.65
C GLU A 55 17.74 -7.03 10.40
N ASN A 56 18.58 -7.19 9.38
CA ASN A 56 18.23 -7.80 8.10
C ASN A 56 17.13 -7.07 7.30
N THR A 57 16.89 -5.79 7.62
CA THR A 57 16.05 -4.94 6.76
C THR A 57 16.67 -4.83 5.37
N ASP A 58 15.86 -5.11 4.36
CA ASP A 58 16.21 -4.98 2.96
C ASP A 58 16.13 -3.51 2.53
N PHE A 59 17.31 -2.92 2.36
CA PHE A 59 17.52 -1.57 1.82
C PHE A 59 17.98 -1.60 0.35
N VAL A 60 17.88 -2.75 -0.33
CA VAL A 60 18.41 -2.92 -1.68
C VAL A 60 17.33 -3.34 -2.68
N GLN A 61 16.57 -4.40 -2.42
CA GLN A 61 15.67 -4.98 -3.42
C GLN A 61 14.24 -4.47 -3.29
N GLY A 62 13.70 -4.34 -2.08
CA GLY A 62 12.31 -3.99 -1.86
C GLY A 62 11.35 -5.00 -2.47
N GLN A 63 10.09 -4.59 -2.64
CA GLN A 63 9.08 -5.41 -3.30
C GLN A 63 8.04 -4.53 -3.97
N LEU A 64 8.01 -4.60 -5.30
CA LEU A 64 6.97 -3.99 -6.13
C LEU A 64 5.94 -5.07 -6.50
N VAL A 65 4.68 -4.86 -6.14
CA VAL A 65 3.60 -5.83 -6.35
C VAL A 65 2.45 -5.16 -7.06
N ARG A 66 1.87 -5.90 -8.02
CA ARG A 66 0.60 -5.58 -8.66
C ARG A 66 -0.43 -6.63 -8.27
N GLY A 67 -1.64 -6.20 -7.97
CA GLY A 67 -2.76 -7.09 -7.69
C GLY A 67 -4.09 -6.54 -8.19
N GLU A 68 -5.11 -7.39 -8.17
CA GLU A 68 -6.41 -7.11 -8.81
C GLU A 68 -7.59 -7.13 -7.81
N ARG A 69 -7.36 -7.51 -6.54
CA ARG A 69 -8.43 -7.85 -5.60
C ARG A 69 -8.25 -7.32 -4.18
N PHE A 70 -7.77 -6.09 -4.00
CA PHE A 70 -7.86 -5.42 -2.70
C PHE A 70 -9.20 -4.68 -2.61
N HIS A 71 -10.11 -5.20 -1.77
CA HIS A 71 -11.54 -4.83 -1.76
C HIS A 71 -12.16 -4.75 -3.16
N ASN A 72 -11.96 -5.80 -3.96
CA ASN A 72 -12.45 -5.92 -5.34
C ASN A 72 -11.92 -4.85 -6.31
N ARG A 73 -10.76 -4.26 -6.00
CA ARG A 73 -10.13 -3.25 -6.84
C ARG A 73 -8.67 -3.57 -7.13
N PRO A 74 -8.18 -3.17 -8.30
CA PRO A 74 -6.77 -3.30 -8.63
C PRO A 74 -5.89 -2.34 -7.82
N TYR A 75 -4.64 -2.72 -7.62
CA TYR A 75 -3.68 -1.94 -6.85
C TYR A 75 -2.25 -2.23 -7.29
N VAL A 76 -1.35 -1.31 -6.98
CA VAL A 76 0.10 -1.47 -7.11
C VAL A 76 0.75 -0.92 -5.85
N TYR A 77 1.75 -1.60 -5.30
CA TYR A 77 2.51 -1.05 -4.19
C TYR A 77 3.99 -1.37 -4.24
N LEU A 78 4.76 -0.47 -3.64
CA LEU A 78 6.16 -0.66 -3.27
C LEU A 78 6.25 -0.83 -1.75
N ASP A 79 6.86 -1.93 -1.31
CA ASP A 79 7.36 -2.12 0.05
C ASP A 79 8.88 -1.91 0.06
N PHE A 80 9.32 -0.76 0.59
CA PHE A 80 10.74 -0.42 0.67
C PHE A 80 11.02 0.73 1.67
N PRO A 81 12.00 0.58 2.58
CA PRO A 81 12.71 -0.66 2.93
C PRO A 81 11.78 -1.64 3.63
N LYS A 82 12.15 -2.92 3.70
CA LYS A 82 11.30 -3.95 4.30
C LYS A 82 12.04 -5.09 5.00
N VAL A 83 11.39 -5.70 5.97
CA VAL A 83 11.70 -7.05 6.47
C VAL A 83 10.39 -7.75 6.82
N PHE A 84 10.19 -8.93 6.24
CA PHE A 84 9.02 -9.76 6.49
C PHE A 84 9.45 -11.11 7.04
N SER A 85 8.77 -11.54 8.09
CA SER A 85 8.89 -12.87 8.67
C SER A 85 7.50 -13.41 8.97
N ARG A 86 7.41 -14.67 9.40
CA ARG A 86 6.14 -15.25 9.85
C ARG A 86 5.57 -14.56 11.10
N GLN A 87 6.42 -13.91 11.90
CA GLN A 87 6.05 -13.41 13.23
C GLN A 87 5.94 -11.87 13.27
N ALA A 88 6.68 -11.17 12.41
CA ALA A 88 6.79 -9.71 12.43
C ALA A 88 7.01 -9.15 11.03
N MET A 89 6.51 -7.94 10.80
CA MET A 89 6.65 -7.16 9.58
C MET A 89 7.15 -5.76 9.91
N PHE A 90 8.05 -5.25 9.09
CA PHE A 90 8.45 -3.86 9.04
C PHE A 90 8.54 -3.47 7.57
N THR A 91 7.78 -2.47 7.14
CA THR A 91 7.92 -1.93 5.79
C THR A 91 7.40 -0.51 5.71
N TYR A 92 7.99 0.29 4.82
CA TYR A 92 7.34 1.49 4.32
C TYR A 92 6.67 1.15 2.99
N ARG A 93 5.35 1.26 2.97
CA ARG A 93 4.52 0.97 1.81
C ARG A 93 4.08 2.24 1.11
N SER A 94 4.37 2.35 -0.18
CA SER A 94 3.74 3.31 -1.09
C SER A 94 2.73 2.57 -1.96
N PHE A 95 1.45 2.87 -1.83
CA PHE A 95 0.35 2.07 -2.35
C PHE A 95 -0.59 2.91 -3.20
N PHE A 96 -0.72 2.54 -4.47
CA PHE A 96 -1.73 3.08 -5.37
C PHE A 96 -2.94 2.14 -5.44
N TRP A 97 -4.12 2.70 -5.18
CA TRP A 97 -5.38 1.97 -5.17
C TRP A 97 -6.35 2.53 -6.21
N TRP A 98 -6.70 1.71 -7.20
CA TRP A 98 -7.54 2.17 -8.31
C TRP A 98 -8.91 2.67 -7.84
N GLY A 99 -9.19 3.94 -8.16
CA GLY A 99 -10.45 4.61 -7.87
C GLY A 99 -10.64 5.01 -6.41
N TRP A 100 -9.57 4.98 -5.61
CA TRP A 100 -9.61 5.37 -4.19
C TRP A 100 -8.52 6.38 -3.86
N ASP A 101 -7.28 5.94 -3.68
CA ASP A 101 -6.26 6.79 -3.05
C ASP A 101 -4.83 6.37 -3.39
N PHE A 102 -3.89 7.24 -3.05
CA PHE A 102 -2.46 6.96 -2.99
C PHE A 102 -2.00 7.07 -1.53
N VAL A 103 -1.62 5.94 -0.94
CA VAL A 103 -1.35 5.81 0.50
C VAL A 103 0.14 5.59 0.75
N PHE A 104 0.68 6.30 1.73
CA PHE A 104 2.00 6.03 2.31
C PHE A 104 1.80 5.54 3.74
N ALA A 105 2.23 4.32 4.03
CA ALA A 105 2.03 3.69 5.32
C ALA A 105 3.33 3.10 5.86
N TRP A 106 3.58 3.30 7.15
CA TRP A 106 4.59 2.53 7.86
C TRP A 106 3.91 1.37 8.57
N ILE A 107 4.25 0.15 8.16
CA ILE A 107 3.55 -1.06 8.58
C ILE A 107 4.47 -1.85 9.51
N LEU A 108 3.95 -2.11 10.71
CA LEU A 108 4.65 -2.77 11.80
C LEU A 108 3.76 -3.90 12.35
N SER A 109 4.35 -5.07 12.62
CA SER A 109 3.66 -6.14 13.34
C SER A 109 4.62 -6.94 14.22
N GLY A 110 4.07 -7.73 15.14
CA GLY A 110 4.84 -8.55 16.08
C GLY A 110 5.74 -7.69 16.98
N SER A 111 6.94 -8.19 17.26
CA SER A 111 7.91 -7.54 18.15
C SER A 111 8.31 -6.14 17.70
N TYR A 112 8.30 -5.85 16.40
CA TYR A 112 8.59 -4.51 15.88
C TYR A 112 7.53 -3.51 16.31
N LEU A 113 6.24 -3.87 16.23
CA LEU A 113 5.17 -2.98 16.68
C LEU A 113 5.31 -2.62 18.16
N ASP A 114 5.61 -3.60 19.02
CA ASP A 114 5.78 -3.36 20.45
C ASP A 114 6.95 -2.40 20.74
N LEU A 115 8.09 -2.61 20.06
CA LEU A 115 9.27 -1.76 20.19
C LEU A 115 8.98 -0.31 19.76
N TYR A 116 8.45 -0.11 18.56
CA TYR A 116 8.19 1.23 18.05
C TYR A 116 7.04 1.92 18.77
N LYS A 117 6.01 1.19 19.21
CA LYS A 117 4.92 1.75 20.02
C LYS A 117 5.47 2.33 21.32
N LYS A 118 6.36 1.60 22.01
CA LYS A 118 7.01 2.11 23.23
C LYS A 118 7.79 3.39 22.96
N ASN A 119 8.58 3.42 21.89
CA ASN A 119 9.35 4.60 21.49
C ASN A 119 8.45 5.78 21.13
N LEU A 120 7.35 5.53 20.42
CA LEU A 120 6.38 6.54 20.03
C LEU A 120 5.71 7.17 21.26
N ILE A 121 5.26 6.37 22.22
CA ILE A 121 4.61 6.86 23.45
C ILE A 121 5.58 7.71 24.27
N ASN A 122 6.83 7.27 24.40
CA ASN A 122 7.87 7.99 25.17
C ASN A 122 8.29 9.32 24.55
N HIS A 123 7.96 9.55 23.27
CA HIS A 123 8.36 10.73 22.51
C HIS A 123 7.16 11.37 21.78
N LEU A 124 5.95 11.14 22.29
CA LEU A 124 4.71 11.56 21.62
C LEU A 124 4.67 13.08 21.45
N ASP A 125 5.16 13.82 22.45
CA ASP A 125 5.32 15.28 22.45
C ASP A 125 6.15 15.79 21.25
N ARG A 126 7.13 15.00 20.78
CA ARG A 126 8.01 15.38 19.66
C ARG A 126 7.36 15.18 18.30
N VAL A 127 6.37 14.31 18.20
CA VAL A 127 5.74 13.91 16.93
C VAL A 127 4.28 14.33 16.81
N ALA A 128 3.62 14.65 17.93
CA ALA A 128 2.26 15.15 17.96
C ALA A 128 2.13 16.41 17.08
N GLY A 129 1.04 16.49 16.33
CA GLY A 129 0.77 17.62 15.43
C GLY A 129 1.58 17.66 14.13
N ARG A 130 2.47 16.69 13.86
CA ARG A 130 3.27 16.64 12.61
C ARG A 130 2.57 15.96 11.42
N GLY A 131 1.25 15.80 11.48
CA GLY A 131 0.46 15.25 10.37
C GLY A 131 0.54 13.71 10.21
N PHE A 132 1.05 12.99 11.22
CA PHE A 132 0.97 11.53 11.24
C PHE A 132 -0.37 11.05 11.81
N TYR A 133 -0.87 9.93 11.27
CA TYR A 133 -2.07 9.26 11.74
C TYR A 133 -1.72 7.83 12.17
N LEU A 134 -2.37 7.36 13.22
CA LEU A 134 -2.26 5.98 13.68
C LEU A 134 -3.48 5.20 13.22
N SER A 135 -3.27 4.06 12.57
CA SER A 135 -4.37 3.13 12.32
C SER A 135 -4.74 2.43 13.62
N LEU A 136 -6.04 2.41 13.92
CA LEU A 136 -6.62 1.65 15.03
C LEU A 136 -7.28 0.35 14.55
N ALA A 137 -7.15 0.04 13.26
CA ALA A 137 -7.70 -1.18 12.69
C ALA A 137 -6.97 -2.42 13.22
N SER A 138 -7.71 -3.53 13.29
CA SER A 138 -7.14 -4.83 13.67
C SER A 138 -6.26 -5.43 12.57
N ASP A 139 -6.47 -5.02 11.32
CA ASP A 139 -5.69 -5.47 10.16
C ASP A 139 -4.72 -4.37 9.72
N PRO A 140 -3.40 -4.65 9.62
CA PRO A 140 -2.40 -3.69 9.13
C PRO A 140 -2.63 -3.19 7.70
N TRP A 141 -3.52 -3.82 6.92
CA TRP A 141 -3.87 -3.40 5.56
C TRP A 141 -5.06 -2.44 5.51
N GLU A 142 -5.77 -2.25 6.63
CA GLU A 142 -6.90 -1.33 6.69
C GLU A 142 -6.43 0.08 7.08
N TRP A 143 -6.32 0.93 6.05
CA TRP A 143 -5.88 2.32 6.18
C TRP A 143 -7.01 3.33 6.02
N ARG A 144 -8.23 2.84 5.76
CA ARG A 144 -9.39 3.70 5.65
C ARG A 144 -9.59 4.41 6.97
N LYS A 145 -9.50 5.74 6.96
CA LYS A 145 -10.23 6.53 7.94
C LYS A 145 -11.69 6.11 7.80
N ALA A 146 -12.37 5.80 8.89
CA ALA A 146 -13.82 5.69 8.85
C ALA A 146 -14.33 6.96 8.16
N SER A 147 -14.98 6.82 7.01
CA SER A 147 -15.61 7.98 6.40
C SER A 147 -16.62 8.53 7.41
N PRO A 148 -16.77 9.87 7.53
CA PRO A 148 -17.81 10.46 8.36
C PRO A 148 -19.24 9.99 8.00
N ASP A 149 -19.42 9.38 6.84
CA ASP A 149 -20.72 8.99 6.28
C ASP A 149 -20.98 7.47 6.27
N THR A 150 -20.47 6.73 7.26
CA THR A 150 -20.92 5.36 7.58
C THR A 150 -21.25 5.23 9.05
#